data_AF-A0A958YWN5-F1
#
_entry.id   AF-A0A958YWN5-F1
#
_cell.length_a   1.000
_cell.length_b   1.000
_cell.length_c   1.000
_cell.angle_alpha   90.00
_cell.angle_beta   90.00
_cell.angle_gamma   90.00
#
_symmetry.space_group_name_H-M   'P 1'
#
loop_
_entity.id
_entity.type
_entity.pdbx_description
1 polymer ?
#
loop_
_entity_poly.entity_id
_entity_poly.type
_entity_poly.pdbx_seq_one_letter_code
_entity_poly.pdbx_strand_id
1 'polypeptide(L)'
;MILKNIKYLFFGLFITLAYSCSEDFIEVDPKDDNPLEASYYRNESEAFSGLVAVYDVIGKESKGFENMITMMNAGSDDHYAGGGGATDGTGIQSFSNYTMSESTIPASYWNDYYQGIFRANILLLK
;
A
#
# COMPACT_ATOMS: atom_id res chain seq x y z
N MET A 1 -46.11 -49.31 0.94
CA MET A 1 -44.83 -49.07 1.65
C MET A 1 -43.95 -48.02 0.95
N ILE A 2 -43.93 -47.96 -0.39
CA ILE A 2 -43.07 -47.06 -1.21
C ILE A 2 -43.31 -45.54 -0.98
N LEU A 3 -44.56 -45.07 -0.82
CA LEU A 3 -44.83 -43.64 -0.60
C LEU A 3 -44.31 -43.08 0.74
N LYS A 4 -44.14 -43.93 1.77
CA LYS A 4 -43.61 -43.49 3.06
C LYS A 4 -42.13 -43.11 2.91
N ASN A 5 -41.40 -43.87 2.09
CA ASN A 5 -39.97 -43.67 1.82
C ASN A 5 -39.71 -42.40 0.99
N ILE A 6 -40.61 -42.03 0.06
CA ILE A 6 -40.51 -40.79 -0.73
C ILE A 6 -40.61 -39.53 0.15
N LYS A 7 -41.46 -39.53 1.18
CA LYS A 7 -41.58 -38.38 2.10
C LYS A 7 -40.29 -38.14 2.89
N TYR A 8 -39.62 -39.21 3.32
CA TYR A 8 -38.32 -39.11 3.99
C TYR A 8 -37.22 -38.63 3.05
N LEU A 9 -37.31 -38.95 1.75
CA LEU A 9 -36.36 -38.49 0.73
C LEU A 9 -36.51 -36.99 0.42
N PHE A 10 -37.75 -36.50 0.30
CA PHE A 10 -38.02 -35.06 0.19
C PHE A 10 -37.61 -34.28 1.45
N PHE A 11 -37.80 -34.86 2.63
CA PHE A 11 -37.37 -34.25 3.88
C PHE A 11 -35.83 -34.18 3.99
N GLY A 12 -35.13 -35.24 3.59
CA GLY A 12 -33.67 -35.23 3.51
C GLY A 12 -33.12 -34.19 2.53
N LEU A 13 -33.74 -34.06 1.35
CA LEU A 13 -33.35 -33.06 0.35
C LEU A 13 -33.57 -31.62 0.84
N PHE A 14 -34.66 -31.39 1.58
CA PHE A 14 -34.94 -30.07 2.18
C PHE A 14 -33.89 -29.68 3.23
N ILE A 15 -33.41 -30.64 4.04
CA ILE A 15 -32.35 -30.39 5.02
C ILE A 15 -31.03 -30.03 4.32
N THR A 16 -30.67 -30.73 3.25
CA THR A 16 -29.41 -30.45 2.52
C THR A 16 -29.45 -29.10 1.81
N LEU A 17 -30.61 -28.69 1.28
CA LEU A 17 -30.79 -27.37 0.66
C LEU A 17 -30.80 -26.24 1.70
N ALA A 18 -31.30 -26.50 2.92
CA ALA A 18 -31.28 -25.53 4.01
C ALA A 18 -29.88 -25.31 4.61
N TYR A 19 -28.99 -26.30 4.54
CA TYR A 19 -27.62 -26.22 5.05
C TYR A 19 -26.56 -25.78 4.01
N SER A 20 -26.89 -25.70 2.72
CA SER A 20 -25.91 -25.38 1.68
C SER A 20 -25.65 -23.88 1.47
N CYS A 21 -26.35 -22.99 2.17
CA CYS A 21 -26.19 -21.54 2.09
C CYS A 21 -25.61 -20.97 3.40
N SER A 22 -24.42 -21.43 3.81
CA SER A 22 -23.67 -20.73 4.86
C SER A 22 -22.83 -19.61 4.24
N GLU A 23 -22.92 -18.41 4.80
CA GLU A 23 -22.13 -17.24 4.38
C GLU A 23 -20.62 -17.51 4.51
N ASP A 24 -20.20 -18.37 5.44
CA ASP A 24 -18.83 -18.83 5.68
C ASP A 24 -18.12 -19.47 4.47
N PHE A 25 -18.85 -19.92 3.44
CA PHE A 25 -18.23 -20.41 2.19
C PHE A 25 -17.82 -19.26 1.24
N ILE A 26 -18.52 -18.14 1.33
CA ILE A 26 -18.36 -16.97 0.45
C ILE A 26 -17.50 -15.90 1.14
N GLU A 27 -17.69 -15.72 2.44
CA GLU A 27 -16.95 -14.78 3.26
C GLU A 27 -15.71 -15.46 3.85
N VAL A 28 -14.55 -15.05 3.35
CA VAL A 28 -13.25 -15.56 3.80
C VAL A 28 -12.58 -14.48 4.61
N ASP A 29 -12.41 -14.73 5.91
CA ASP A 29 -11.63 -13.84 6.76
C ASP A 29 -10.16 -13.81 6.30
N PRO A 30 -9.46 -12.66 6.43
CA PRO A 30 -8.03 -12.60 6.21
C PRO A 30 -7.32 -13.66 7.06
N LYS A 31 -6.39 -14.41 6.45
CA LYS A 31 -5.63 -15.45 7.16
C LYS A 31 -4.62 -14.89 8.16
N ASP A 32 -4.31 -13.60 8.04
CA ASP A 32 -3.34 -12.93 8.89
C ASP A 32 -4.08 -12.26 10.05
N ASP A 33 -3.51 -12.33 11.25
CA ASP A 33 -3.98 -11.61 12.45
C ASP A 33 -3.82 -10.07 12.32
N ASN A 34 -3.43 -9.58 11.14
CA ASN A 34 -3.29 -8.16 10.88
C ASN A 34 -4.68 -7.53 10.74
N PRO A 35 -5.02 -6.56 11.60
CA PRO A 35 -6.29 -5.86 11.49
C PRO A 35 -6.41 -5.15 10.14
N LEU A 36 -7.56 -5.33 9.50
CA LEU A 36 -7.90 -4.56 8.31
C LEU A 36 -8.02 -3.08 8.68
N GLU A 37 -7.73 -2.22 7.71
CA GLU A 37 -7.85 -0.75 7.84
C GLU A 37 -9.23 -0.33 8.41
N ALA A 38 -10.30 -1.02 8.00
CA ALA A 38 -11.66 -0.78 8.47
C ALA A 38 -11.85 -1.00 9.97
N SER A 39 -11.00 -1.84 10.58
CA SER A 39 -11.06 -2.24 11.98
C SER A 39 -9.85 -1.78 12.81
N TYR A 40 -8.90 -1.05 12.23
CA TYR A 40 -7.64 -0.76 12.89
C TYR A 40 -7.70 0.42 13.86
N TYR A 41 -8.42 1.50 13.52
CA TYR A 41 -8.39 2.75 14.28
C TYR A 41 -9.44 2.76 15.40
N ARG A 42 -9.21 2.01 16.47
CA ARG A 42 -10.21 1.82 17.55
C ARG A 42 -9.84 2.48 18.86
N ASN A 43 -8.57 2.82 19.06
CA ASN A 43 -8.09 3.49 20.26
C ASN A 43 -6.97 4.50 19.97
N GLU A 44 -6.60 5.28 21.00
CA GLU A 44 -5.58 6.32 20.92
C GLU A 44 -4.22 5.80 20.43
N SER A 45 -3.80 4.61 20.88
CA SER A 45 -2.52 4.01 20.49
C SER A 45 -2.46 3.69 19.00
N GLU A 46 -3.56 3.18 18.43
CA GLU A 46 -3.69 2.87 17.00
C GLU A 46 -3.81 4.14 16.15
N ALA A 47 -4.49 5.18 16.65
CA ALA A 47 -4.47 6.49 15.98
C ALA A 47 -3.06 7.10 15.99
N PHE A 48 -2.34 6.97 17.09
CA PHE A 48 -0.96 7.44 17.22
C PHE A 48 0.00 6.68 16.30
N SER A 49 -0.12 5.35 16.20
CA SER A 49 0.69 4.57 15.24
C SER A 49 0.40 4.99 13.79
N GLY A 50 -0.86 5.29 13.46
CA GLY A 50 -1.25 5.89 12.19
C GLY A 50 -0.56 7.23 11.94
N LEU A 51 -0.53 8.12 12.93
CA LEU A 51 0.18 9.40 12.85
C LEU A 51 1.69 9.20 12.62
N VAL A 52 2.32 8.27 13.34
CA VAL A 52 3.73 7.92 13.13
C VAL A 52 3.96 7.43 11.69
N ALA A 53 3.05 6.60 11.15
CA ALA A 53 3.13 6.12 9.78
C ALA A 53 3.00 7.25 8.73
N VAL A 54 2.25 8.32 9.01
CA VAL A 54 2.21 9.53 8.16
C VAL A 54 3.58 10.21 8.12
N TYR A 55 4.22 10.40 9.28
CA TYR A 55 5.52 11.05 9.37
C TYR A 55 6.67 10.22 8.79
N ASP A 56 6.57 8.90 8.82
CA ASP A 56 7.63 7.99 8.35
C ASP A 56 8.08 8.25 6.90
N VAL A 57 7.13 8.63 6.04
CA VAL A 57 7.34 8.93 4.61
C VAL A 57 8.26 10.14 4.40
N ILE A 58 8.17 11.15 5.28
CA ILE A 58 9.03 12.36 5.22
C ILE A 58 10.50 11.98 5.38
N GLY A 59 10.78 10.87 6.05
CA GLY A 59 12.13 10.33 6.20
C GLY A 59 12.86 10.09 4.87
N LYS A 60 12.17 10.06 3.72
CA LYS A 60 12.82 10.02 2.41
C LYS A 60 13.89 11.10 2.23
N GLU A 61 13.63 12.32 2.70
CA GLU A 61 14.58 13.43 2.59
C GLU A 61 15.82 13.27 3.49
N SER A 62 15.77 12.39 4.49
CA SER A 62 16.82 12.24 5.49
C SER A 62 17.48 10.85 5.53
N LYS A 63 16.85 9.83 4.96
CA LYS A 63 17.28 8.41 5.09
C LYS A 63 18.14 7.93 3.92
N GLY A 64 18.14 8.63 2.79
CA GLY A 64 18.75 8.13 1.55
C GLY A 64 19.51 9.19 0.75
N PHE A 65 20.39 8.70 -0.11
CA PHE A 65 21.16 9.48 -1.09
C PHE A 65 20.26 10.07 -2.20
N GLU A 66 19.19 9.34 -2.55
CA GLU A 66 18.23 9.65 -3.60
C GLU A 66 17.02 10.39 -2.99
N ASN A 67 17.11 11.71 -2.94
CA ASN A 67 16.05 12.59 -2.43
C ASN A 67 15.93 13.87 -3.28
N MET A 68 14.91 14.70 -3.00
CA MET A 68 14.66 15.90 -3.82
C MET A 68 15.71 16.97 -3.61
N ILE A 69 16.26 17.09 -2.40
CA ILE A 69 17.33 18.04 -2.10
C ILE A 69 18.55 17.74 -2.98
N THR A 70 19.00 16.49 -3.06
CA THR A 70 20.14 16.09 -3.88
C THR A 70 19.90 16.39 -5.37
N MET A 71 18.74 16.02 -5.90
CA MET A 71 18.41 16.23 -7.32
C MET A 71 18.36 17.72 -7.67
N MET A 72 17.68 18.53 -6.85
CA MET A 72 17.50 19.96 -7.11
C MET A 72 18.83 20.72 -7.01
N ASN A 73 19.74 20.33 -6.12
CA ASN A 73 21.09 20.89 -6.09
C ASN A 73 21.92 20.46 -7.31
N ALA A 74 21.79 19.22 -7.77
CA ALA A 74 22.50 18.74 -8.96
C ALA A 74 22.01 19.40 -10.25
N GLY A 75 20.72 19.76 -10.32
CA GLY A 75 20.12 20.51 -11.41
C GLY A 75 20.14 22.03 -11.22
N SER A 76 20.75 22.56 -10.15
CA SER A 76 21.01 24.00 -10.03
C SER A 76 22.35 24.35 -10.67
N ASP A 77 22.74 25.62 -10.58
CA ASP A 77 24.06 26.11 -10.94
C ASP A 77 25.08 26.04 -9.79
N ASP A 78 24.70 25.52 -8.62
CA ASP A 78 25.58 25.42 -7.46
C ASP A 78 26.53 24.21 -7.54
N HIS A 79 26.06 23.07 -8.06
CA HIS A 79 26.81 21.81 -8.06
C HIS A 79 26.47 20.92 -9.26
N TYR A 80 27.47 20.18 -9.74
CA TYR A 80 27.24 19.02 -10.61
C TYR A 80 26.97 17.76 -9.78
N ALA A 81 26.32 16.76 -10.36
CA ALA A 81 25.99 15.49 -9.71
C ALA A 81 27.18 14.77 -9.04
N GLY A 82 28.39 14.86 -9.60
CA GLY A 82 29.58 14.17 -9.09
C GLY A 82 29.54 12.65 -9.32
N GLY A 83 30.04 11.87 -8.35
CA GLY A 83 30.02 10.40 -8.37
C GLY A 83 31.24 9.72 -9.02
N GLY A 84 31.23 8.38 -9.06
CA GLY A 84 32.32 7.57 -9.61
C GLY A 84 32.39 7.55 -11.15
N GLY A 85 31.34 8.01 -11.83
CA GLY A 85 31.26 8.11 -13.28
C GLY A 85 29.84 8.46 -13.77
N ALA A 86 29.67 8.62 -15.08
CA ALA A 86 28.41 9.10 -15.68
C ALA A 86 27.18 8.17 -15.45
N THR A 87 27.40 6.93 -15.04
CA THR A 87 26.32 5.97 -14.73
C THR A 87 26.00 5.88 -13.24
N ASP A 88 26.84 6.47 -12.38
CA ASP A 88 26.65 6.46 -10.93
C ASP A 88 25.58 7.49 -10.55
N GLY A 89 24.41 7.00 -10.13
CA GLY A 89 23.23 7.83 -9.88
C GLY A 89 22.61 8.38 -11.17
N THR A 90 22.23 7.51 -12.11
CA THR A 90 21.66 7.89 -13.43
C THR A 90 20.57 8.98 -13.35
N GLY A 91 19.69 8.94 -12.34
CA GLY A 91 18.70 9.99 -12.14
C GLY A 91 19.31 11.35 -11.83
N ILE A 92 20.29 11.42 -10.93
CA ILE A 92 20.98 12.66 -10.52
C ILE A 92 21.82 13.20 -11.69
N GLN A 93 22.50 12.31 -12.42
CA GLN A 93 23.24 12.68 -13.63
C GLN A 93 22.31 13.25 -14.70
N SER A 94 21.13 12.65 -14.88
CA SER A 94 20.14 13.12 -15.86
C SER A 94 19.52 14.46 -15.44
N PHE A 95 19.37 14.69 -14.14
CA PHE A 95 18.92 15.95 -13.58
C PHE A 95 19.96 17.05 -13.82
N SER A 96 21.23 16.77 -13.52
CA SER A 96 22.35 17.71 -13.68
C SER A 96 22.65 18.06 -15.13
N ASN A 97 22.48 17.10 -16.04
CA ASN A 97 22.70 17.31 -17.47
C ASN A 97 21.44 17.73 -18.24
N TYR A 98 20.30 17.90 -17.56
CA TYR A 98 19.02 18.24 -18.17
C TYR A 98 18.56 17.24 -19.26
N THR A 99 18.86 15.96 -19.09
CA THR A 99 18.53 14.87 -20.03
C THR A 99 17.49 13.90 -19.45
N MET A 100 16.61 14.40 -18.59
CA MET A 100 15.63 13.57 -17.88
C MET A 100 14.63 12.91 -18.82
N SER A 101 14.30 11.65 -18.54
CA SER A 101 13.28 10.85 -19.19
C SER A 101 12.53 10.00 -18.15
N GLU A 102 11.40 9.42 -18.56
CA GLU A 102 10.64 8.48 -17.73
C GLU A 102 11.50 7.31 -17.20
N SER A 103 12.46 6.84 -18.01
CA SER A 103 13.34 5.74 -17.63
C SER A 103 14.49 6.12 -16.69
N THR A 104 14.85 7.41 -16.61
CA THR A 104 16.02 7.85 -15.82
C THR A 104 15.62 8.41 -14.46
N ILE A 105 14.40 8.94 -14.34
CA ILE A 105 13.90 9.48 -13.07
C ILE A 105 13.15 8.39 -12.31
N PRO A 106 13.59 8.02 -11.10
CA PRO A 106 12.89 7.02 -10.31
C PRO A 106 11.45 7.43 -9.99
N ALA A 107 10.50 6.51 -10.12
CA ALA A 107 9.09 6.77 -9.80
C ALA A 107 8.85 7.09 -8.31
N SER A 108 9.80 6.74 -7.45
CA SER A 108 9.80 7.04 -6.01
C SER A 108 9.60 8.55 -5.74
N TYR A 109 10.08 9.43 -6.63
CA TYR A 109 9.97 10.89 -6.52
C TYR A 109 8.55 11.44 -6.63
N TRP A 110 7.62 10.63 -7.10
CA TRP A 110 6.20 10.95 -7.10
C TRP A 110 5.47 10.04 -6.10
N ASN A 111 5.68 8.74 -6.23
CA ASN A 111 4.90 7.73 -5.52
C ASN A 111 5.06 7.80 -4.00
N ASP A 112 6.24 8.14 -3.49
CA ASP A 112 6.45 8.17 -2.04
C ASP A 112 5.68 9.33 -1.38
N TYR A 113 5.69 10.53 -1.99
CA TYR A 113 4.92 11.65 -1.45
C TYR A 113 3.42 11.39 -1.53
N TYR A 114 2.93 10.75 -2.60
CA TYR A 114 1.53 10.37 -2.71
C TYR A 114 1.13 9.26 -1.72
N GLN A 115 2.05 8.38 -1.32
CA GLN A 115 1.82 7.47 -0.20
C GLN A 115 1.65 8.23 1.12
N GLY A 116 2.44 9.27 1.37
CA GLY A 116 2.29 10.15 2.53
C GLY A 116 0.92 10.84 2.56
N ILE A 117 0.51 11.41 1.43
CA ILE A 117 -0.84 12.00 1.24
C ILE A 117 -1.92 10.96 1.51
N PHE A 118 -1.79 9.75 0.95
CA PHE A 118 -2.74 8.67 1.17
C PHE A 118 -2.85 8.29 2.66
N ARG A 119 -1.73 8.09 3.36
CA ARG A 119 -1.71 7.77 4.80
C ARG A 119 -2.38 8.86 5.62
N ALA A 120 -2.13 10.12 5.30
CA ALA A 120 -2.75 11.27 5.98
C ALA A 120 -4.27 11.30 5.75
N ASN A 121 -4.70 11.11 4.50
CA ASN A 121 -6.12 11.07 4.15
C ASN A 121 -6.85 9.93 4.85
N ILE A 122 -6.24 8.74 4.92
CA ILE A 122 -6.81 7.61 5.65
C ILE A 122 -6.98 7.96 7.13
N LEU A 123 -5.93 8.47 7.78
CA LEU A 123 -6.00 8.84 9.20
C LEU A 123 -7.07 9.91 9.48
N LEU A 124 -7.22 10.90 8.59
CA LEU A 124 -8.21 11.98 8.74
C LEU A 124 -9.66 11.52 8.55
N LEU A 125 -9.88 10.40 7.86
CA LEU A 125 -11.21 9.85 7.59
C LEU A 125 -11.70 8.89 8.68
N LYS A 126 -10.87 8.61 9.70
CA LYS A 126 -11.16 7.67 10.79
C LYS A 126 -11.53 8.41 12.05
#